data_AF-A0A1H1XDP5-F1
#
_entry.id   AF-A0A1H1XDP5-F1
#
_cell.length_a   1.000
_cell.length_b   1.000
_cell.length_c   1.000
_cell.angle_alpha   90.00
_cell.angle_beta   90.00
_cell.angle_gamma   90.00
#
_symmetry.space_group_name_H-M   'P 1'
#
loop_
_entity.id
_entity.type
_entity.pdbx_description
1 polymer ?
#
loop_
_entity_poly.entity_id
_entity_poly.type
_entity_poly.pdbx_seq_one_letter_code
_entity_poly.pdbx_strand_id
1 'polypeptide(L)'
;MYGNVPYDTPMVTVMKSERLELRLTREQKTDIERAAAISGRSVTDFSIPLLVDEATEVIRQERELKMSKSAWDAFNRILDEPAKPLSGLADLLRRPSVFND
;
A
#
# COMPACT_ATOMS: atom_id res chain seq x y z
N MET A 1 -31.26 30.25 -30.01
CA MET A 1 -31.36 28.85 -29.57
C MET A 1 -29.94 28.37 -29.28
N TYR A 2 -29.46 28.58 -28.05
CA TYR A 2 -28.27 27.93 -27.50
C TYR A 2 -28.70 27.36 -26.15
N GLY A 3 -28.57 26.05 -26.01
CA GLY A 3 -29.10 25.27 -24.90
C GLY A 3 -28.40 25.59 -23.60
N ASN A 4 -29.20 25.71 -22.54
CA ASN A 4 -28.75 25.83 -21.17
C ASN A 4 -28.17 24.48 -20.75
N VAL A 5 -26.88 24.26 -20.98
CA VAL A 5 -26.15 23.11 -20.42
C VAL A 5 -25.96 23.37 -18.93
N PRO A 6 -26.54 22.55 -18.02
CA PRO A 6 -26.33 22.73 -16.60
C PRO A 6 -24.92 22.21 -16.27
N TYR A 7 -23.99 23.13 -16.05
CA TYR A 7 -22.71 22.82 -15.39
C TYR A 7 -22.96 22.64 -13.90
N ASP A 8 -23.61 21.55 -13.50
CA ASP A 8 -23.61 21.11 -12.11
C ASP A 8 -23.39 19.59 -12.08
N THR A 9 -22.24 19.18 -12.60
CA THR A 9 -21.66 17.92 -12.12
C THR A 9 -21.02 18.28 -10.80
N PRO A 10 -21.57 17.86 -9.65
CA PRO A 10 -20.90 18.10 -8.39
C PRO A 10 -19.53 17.42 -8.47
N MET A 11 -18.46 18.22 -8.44
CA MET A 11 -17.14 17.69 -8.14
C MET A 11 -17.27 17.06 -6.75
N VAL A 12 -17.39 15.74 -6.71
CA VAL A 12 -17.46 14.97 -5.46
C VAL A 12 -16.13 15.21 -4.75
N THR A 13 -16.09 16.23 -3.90
CA THR A 13 -14.98 16.45 -2.99
C THR A 13 -15.04 15.29 -2.02
N VAL A 14 -14.06 14.39 -2.08
CA VAL A 14 -13.92 13.29 -1.12
C VAL A 14 -13.74 13.94 0.25
N MET A 15 -14.83 13.96 1.02
CA MET A 15 -14.79 14.51 2.37
C MET A 15 -13.95 13.56 3.25
N LYS A 16 -13.00 14.13 3.99
CA LYS A 16 -12.23 13.40 5.00
C LYS A 16 -13.16 13.06 6.18
N SER A 17 -13.84 11.91 6.11
CA SER A 17 -14.80 11.45 7.13
C SER A 17 -14.15 10.65 8.25
N GLU A 18 -13.06 9.95 7.95
CA GLU A 18 -12.42 9.01 8.87
C GLU A 18 -11.47 9.70 9.86
N ARG A 19 -11.38 9.17 11.07
CA ARG A 19 -10.53 9.68 12.15
C ARG A 19 -9.51 8.66 12.59
N LEU A 20 -8.28 9.12 12.84
CA LEU A 20 -7.20 8.33 13.42
C LEU A 20 -6.88 8.90 14.82
N GLU A 21 -7.18 8.12 15.86
CA GLU A 21 -6.92 8.50 17.25
C GLU A 21 -5.54 7.98 17.68
N LEU A 22 -4.66 8.87 18.13
CA LEU A 22 -3.28 8.54 18.53
C LEU A 22 -3.03 8.95 19.98
N ARG A 23 -2.38 8.07 20.73
CA ARG A 23 -1.88 8.38 22.08
C ARG A 23 -0.42 8.80 21.96
N LEU A 24 -0.13 10.02 22.36
CA LEU A 24 1.21 10.61 22.27
C LEU A 24 1.69 11.01 23.67
N THR A 25 3.01 10.97 23.87
CA THR A 25 3.61 11.67 24.99
C THR A 25 3.55 13.18 24.75
N ARG A 26 3.72 13.96 25.83
CA ARG A 26 3.76 15.43 25.73
C ARG A 26 4.88 15.92 24.82
N GLU A 27 6.05 15.27 24.89
CA GLU A 27 7.22 15.59 24.09
C GLU A 27 6.94 15.37 22.60
N GLN A 28 6.46 14.18 22.23
CA GLN A 28 6.08 13.86 20.85
C GLN A 28 5.08 14.86 20.27
N LYS A 29 4.03 15.20 21.03
CA LYS A 29 3.05 16.20 20.59
C LYS A 29 3.71 17.56 20.34
N THR A 30 4.58 18.00 21.25
CA THR A 30 5.25 19.30 21.17
C THR A 30 6.17 19.37 19.94
N ASP A 31 6.91 18.29 19.65
CA ASP A 31 7.81 18.25 18.51
C ASP A 31 7.06 18.26 17.18
N ILE A 32 5.96 17.51 17.09
CA ILE A 32 5.09 17.51 15.90
C ILE A 32 4.49 18.90 15.66
N GLU A 33 3.98 19.56 16.71
CA GLU A 33 3.43 20.91 16.63
C GLU A 33 4.47 21.94 16.15
N ARG A 34 5.70 21.85 16.65
CA ARG A 34 6.81 22.71 16.22
C ARG A 34 7.18 22.46 14.76
N ALA A 35 7.28 21.21 14.33
CA ALA A 35 7.62 20.86 12.95
C ALA A 35 6.53 21.34 11.97
N ALA A 36 5.26 21.18 12.34
CA ALA A 36 4.13 21.71 11.58
C ALA A 36 4.19 23.25 11.49
N ALA A 37 4.48 23.94 12.59
CA ALA A 37 4.62 25.39 12.62
C ALA A 37 5.79 25.90 11.75
N ILE A 38 6.96 25.25 11.82
CA ILE A 38 8.13 25.58 10.98
C ILE A 38 7.80 25.41 9.50
N SER A 39 7.03 24.38 9.15
CA SER A 39 6.60 24.13 7.76
C SER A 39 5.39 24.97 7.31
N GLY A 40 4.82 25.81 8.19
CA GLY A 40 3.66 26.65 7.88
C GLY A 40 2.37 25.85 7.64
N ARG A 41 2.26 24.64 8.21
CA ARG A 41 1.15 23.71 7.99
C ARG A 41 0.41 23.44 9.30
N SER A 42 -0.85 23.03 9.21
CA SER A 42 -1.56 22.46 10.37
C SER A 42 -0.90 21.13 10.78
N VAL A 43 -1.07 20.70 12.03
CA VAL A 43 -0.56 19.40 12.50
C VAL A 43 -1.08 18.25 11.64
N THR A 44 -2.36 18.29 11.26
CA THR A 44 -2.99 17.28 10.39
C THR A 44 -2.37 17.30 9.00
N ASP A 45 -2.25 18.48 8.40
CA ASP A 45 -1.70 18.59 7.04
C ASP A 45 -0.22 18.20 7.02
N PHE A 46 0.54 18.51 8.07
CA PHE A 46 1.90 18.06 8.23
C PHE A 46 1.97 16.53 8.36
N SER A 47 1.22 15.94 9.27
CA SER A 47 1.43 14.54 9.69
C SER A 47 0.85 13.50 8.73
N ILE A 48 -0.31 13.76 8.13
CA ILE A 48 -1.01 12.76 7.30
C ILE A 48 -0.16 12.25 6.13
N PRO A 49 0.50 13.10 5.32
CA PRO A 49 1.34 12.61 4.23
C PRO A 49 2.50 11.74 4.70
N LEU A 50 3.15 12.11 5.81
CA LEU A 50 4.26 11.33 6.38
C LEU A 50 3.78 9.93 6.81
N LEU A 51 2.59 9.84 7.42
CA LEU A 51 1.99 8.57 7.81
C LEU A 51 1.60 7.72 6.60
N VAL A 52 1.06 8.34 5.54
CA VAL A 52 0.68 7.64 4.31
C VAL A 52 1.89 7.12 3.55
N ASP A 53 2.95 7.92 3.45
CA ASP A 53 4.19 7.54 2.78
C ASP A 53 4.83 6.32 3.46
N GLU A 54 4.95 6.37 4.80
CA GLU A 54 5.50 5.25 5.58
C GLU A 54 4.62 4.00 5.48
N ALA A 55 3.29 4.14 5.62
CA ALA A 55 2.37 3.02 5.50
C ALA A 55 2.44 2.36 4.11
N THR A 56 2.56 3.17 3.06
CA THR A 56 2.72 2.69 1.68
C THR A 56 4.00 1.87 1.53
N GLU A 57 5.11 2.38 2.07
CA GLU A 57 6.38 1.67 2.00
C GLU A 57 6.37 0.35 2.77
N VAL A 58 5.76 0.30 3.96
CA VAL A 58 5.60 -0.93 4.74
C VAL A 58 4.76 -1.97 3.99
N ILE A 59 3.60 -1.57 3.44
CA ILE A 59 2.75 -2.46 2.63
C ILE A 59 3.50 -2.97 1.40
N ARG A 60 4.26 -2.07 0.75
CA ARG A 60 5.05 -2.41 -0.44
C ARG A 60 6.15 -3.41 -0.10
N GLN A 61 6.84 -3.24 1.03
CA GLN A 61 7.87 -4.18 1.49
C GLN A 61 7.31 -5.59 1.77
N GLU A 62 6.11 -5.68 2.34
CA GLU A 62 5.46 -6.97 2.57
C GLU A 62 5.05 -7.66 1.26
N ARG A 63 4.52 -6.89 0.29
CA ARG A 63 3.96 -7.44 -0.96
C ARG A 63 4.98 -7.67 -2.06
N GLU A 64 6.09 -6.93 -2.08
CA GLU A 64 7.08 -7.00 -3.14
C GLU A 64 8.32 -7.79 -2.70
N LEU A 65 8.57 -8.92 -3.36
CA LEU A 65 9.88 -9.58 -3.31
C LEU A 65 10.89 -8.71 -4.08
N LYS A 66 11.65 -7.86 -3.38
CA LYS A 66 12.77 -7.15 -4.00
C LYS A 66 13.87 -8.13 -4.35
N MET A 67 14.05 -8.38 -5.64
CA MET A 67 15.14 -9.20 -6.18
C MET A 67 16.16 -8.27 -6.85
N SER A 68 17.45 -8.53 -6.66
CA SER A 68 18.46 -7.87 -7.51
C SER A 68 18.24 -8.29 -8.97
N LYS A 69 18.73 -7.50 -9.93
CA LYS A 69 18.68 -7.87 -11.35
C LYS A 69 19.27 -9.27 -11.61
N SER A 70 20.39 -9.60 -10.96
CA SER A 70 21.01 -10.91 -11.07
C SER A 70 20.15 -12.05 -10.50
N ALA A 71 19.47 -11.81 -9.36
CA ALA A 71 18.55 -12.79 -8.78
C ALA A 71 17.29 -12.97 -9.65
N TRP A 72 16.81 -11.88 -10.26
CA TRP A 72 15.70 -11.90 -11.22
C TRP A 72 16.05 -12.69 -12.49
N ASP A 73 17.22 -12.44 -13.08
CA ASP A 73 17.69 -13.16 -14.28
C ASP A 73 17.90 -14.66 -13.97
N ALA A 74 18.44 -14.98 -12.77
CA ALA A 74 18.58 -16.37 -12.32
C ALA A 74 17.23 -17.04 -12.07
N PHE A 75 16.27 -16.32 -11.50
CA PHE A 75 14.91 -16.79 -11.27
C PHE A 75 14.20 -17.10 -12.60
N ASN A 76 14.24 -16.18 -13.57
CA ASN A 76 13.66 -16.40 -14.90
C ASN A 76 14.28 -17.60 -15.62
N ARG A 77 15.61 -17.74 -15.56
CA ARG A 77 16.29 -18.90 -16.14
C ARG A 77 15.80 -20.23 -15.56
N ILE A 78 15.49 -20.28 -14.27
CA ILE A 78 14.91 -21.48 -13.63
C ILE A 78 13.46 -21.69 -14.09
N LEU A 79 12.67 -20.62 -14.24
CA LEU A 79 11.30 -20.71 -14.74
C LEU A 79 11.21 -21.17 -16.20
N ASP A 80 12.20 -20.80 -17.02
CA ASP A 80 12.30 -21.21 -18.43
C ASP A 80 12.74 -22.69 -18.59
N GLU A 81 13.28 -23.31 -17.54
CA GLU A 81 13.59 -24.74 -17.57
C GLU A 81 12.30 -25.58 -17.60
N PRO A 82 12.27 -26.69 -18.36
CA PRO A 82 11.12 -27.59 -18.34
C PRO A 82 10.89 -28.10 -16.91
N ALA A 83 9.62 -28.06 -16.48
CA ALA A 83 9.23 -28.51 -15.16
C ALA A 83 9.66 -29.97 -14.93
N LYS A 84 10.40 -30.19 -13.84
CA LYS A 84 10.86 -31.53 -13.45
C LYS A 84 9.76 -32.21 -12.63
N PRO A 85 9.47 -33.50 -12.88
CA PRO A 85 8.48 -34.21 -12.09
C PRO A 85 8.97 -34.36 -10.65
N LEU A 86 8.19 -33.84 -9.71
CA LEU A 86 8.42 -33.98 -8.28
C LEU A 86 7.39 -34.99 -7.73
N SER A 87 7.82 -36.19 -7.38
CA SER A 87 6.94 -37.26 -6.90
C SER A 87 6.08 -36.82 -5.71
N GLY A 88 6.68 -36.11 -4.75
CA GLY A 88 5.95 -35.56 -3.59
C GLY A 88 4.88 -34.53 -3.97
N LEU A 89 5.11 -33.73 -5.03
CA LEU A 89 4.11 -32.78 -5.53
C LEU A 89 2.97 -33.52 -6.24
N ALA A 90 3.29 -34.56 -7.03
CA ALA A 90 2.29 -35.40 -7.67
C ALA A 90 1.40 -36.11 -6.63
N ASP A 91 2.01 -36.61 -5.55
CA ASP A 91 1.28 -37.25 -4.44
C ASP A 91 0.45 -36.24 -3.64
N LEU A 92 0.92 -34.99 -3.49
CA LEU A 92 0.15 -33.92 -2.85
C LEU A 92 -1.11 -33.56 -3.67
N LEU A 93 -0.97 -33.36 -4.98
CA LEU A 93 -2.07 -32.97 -5.86
C LEU A 93 -3.14 -34.06 -6.02
N ARG A 94 -2.83 -35.32 -5.69
CA ARG A 94 -3.79 -36.43 -5.65
C ARG A 94 -4.63 -36.48 -4.37
N ARG A 95 -4.26 -35.72 -3.34
CA ARG A 95 -5.00 -35.69 -2.07
C ARG A 95 -6.28 -34.85 -2.23
N PRO A 96 -7.37 -35.21 -1.55
CA PRO A 96 -8.57 -34.39 -1.54
C PRO A 96 -8.26 -32.97 -1.05
N SER A 97 -8.78 -31.96 -1.77
CA SER A 97 -8.62 -30.56 -1.41
C SER A 97 -9.22 -30.28 -0.04
N VAL A 98 -8.52 -29.50 0.78
CA VAL A 98 -9.05 -28.96 2.05
C VAL A 98 -9.82 -27.66 1.85
N PHE A 99 -9.75 -27.09 0.64
CA PHE A 99 -10.55 -25.92 0.25
C PHE A 99 -11.87 -26.42 -0.34
N ASN A 100 -12.97 -26.06 0.31
CA ASN A 100 -14.32 -26.18 -0.22
C ASN A 100 -14.65 -24.87 -0.96
N ASP A 101 -15.32 -24.97 -2.10
CA ASP A 101 -15.83 -23.83 -2.88
C ASP A 101 -16.90 -23.04 -2.10
#